data_AF-A0A6A1VGJ6-F1
#
_entry.id   AF-A0A6A1VGJ6-F1
#
_cell.length_a   1.000
_cell.length_b   1.000
_cell.length_c   1.000
_cell.angle_alpha   90.00
_cell.angle_beta   90.00
_cell.angle_gamma   90.00
#
_symmetry.space_group_name_H-M   'P 1'
#
loop_
_entity.id
_entity.type
_entity.pdbx_description
1 polymer ?
#
loop_
_entity_poly.entity_id
_entity_poly.type
_entity_poly.pdbx_seq_one_letter_code
_entity_poly.pdbx_strand_id
1 'polypeptide(L)'
;MVLEFSSNGAVCETFWLGINFFDTSPYYGMTLPEKVLGKALKVLGASRQDYIVSTKCGRYIEGFDFSAERVTRSIDKSLARLQLDYVDILQCHDIEFGSLDQDVNETIPTLRKLKEVGKIRFIGVIGLPLEVFTFVLDRVPPGTVDVILSYCHYSINDSTLEDLLPYLKSKGVGIITASPLAMGLLTGVVPPDWHPASSELKVFYSLDNEKRARMAKEVAKFSSYVRQLVMQKAELIHQLKSQGCLGIEEDIYVSKEEDFNWSFLIVLYLNILVGPLLIVILY
;
A
#
# COMPACT_ATOMS: atom_id res chain seq x y z
N MET A 1 -15.76 17.99 22.33
CA MET A 1 -16.18 16.57 22.17
C MET A 1 -15.40 16.03 20.99
N VAL A 2 -14.46 15.11 21.20
CA VAL A 2 -13.62 14.59 20.10
C VAL A 2 -14.38 13.43 19.44
N LEU A 3 -14.56 13.49 18.13
CA LEU A 3 -15.10 12.38 17.35
C LEU A 3 -13.97 11.42 16.99
N GLU A 4 -14.06 10.17 17.44
CA GLU A 4 -13.12 9.13 17.03
C GLU A 4 -13.34 8.79 15.55
N PHE A 5 -12.35 9.08 14.71
CA PHE A 5 -12.38 8.69 13.30
C PHE A 5 -12.15 7.18 13.20
N SER A 6 -13.25 6.41 13.13
CA SER A 6 -13.15 4.96 12.97
C SER A 6 -12.38 4.61 11.69
N SER A 7 -11.60 3.52 11.73
CA SER A 7 -10.80 3.07 10.60
C SER A 7 -11.60 2.83 9.31
N ASN A 8 -12.90 2.56 9.43
CA ASN A 8 -13.81 2.45 8.28
C ASN A 8 -13.99 3.80 7.58
N GLY A 9 -14.17 4.89 8.35
CA GLY A 9 -14.33 6.23 7.81
C GLY A 9 -13.09 6.70 7.03
N ALA A 10 -11.89 6.35 7.51
CA ALA A 10 -10.64 6.65 6.82
C ALA A 10 -10.55 5.98 5.43
N VAL A 11 -11.03 4.74 5.28
CA VAL A 11 -11.07 4.04 3.98
C VAL A 11 -12.09 4.69 3.04
N CYS A 12 -13.29 5.03 3.52
CA CYS A 12 -14.30 5.69 2.68
C CYS A 12 -13.84 7.09 2.22
N GLU A 13 -13.29 7.89 3.14
CA GLU A 13 -12.70 9.20 2.82
C GLU A 13 -11.58 9.08 1.79
N THR A 14 -10.69 8.09 1.94
CA THR A 14 -9.61 7.78 0.99
C THR A 14 -10.16 7.47 -0.41
N PHE A 15 -11.25 6.70 -0.51
CA PHE A 15 -11.89 6.38 -1.79
C PHE A 15 -12.57 7.60 -2.44
N TRP A 16 -13.30 8.42 -1.67
CA TRP A 16 -13.90 9.65 -2.18
C TRP A 16 -12.85 10.69 -2.58
N LEU A 17 -11.68 10.68 -1.93
CA LEU A 17 -10.45 11.34 -2.37
C LEU A 17 -9.73 10.60 -3.52
N GLY A 18 -10.45 9.81 -4.32
CA GLY A 18 -9.99 9.22 -5.58
C GLY A 18 -8.90 8.15 -5.49
N ILE A 19 -8.48 7.76 -4.28
CA ILE A 19 -7.48 6.72 -4.02
C ILE A 19 -8.19 5.39 -3.94
N ASN A 20 -7.91 4.50 -4.89
CA ASN A 20 -8.59 3.22 -5.01
C ASN A 20 -7.68 1.99 -4.75
N PHE A 21 -6.42 2.20 -4.35
CA PHE A 21 -5.51 1.11 -3.96
C PHE A 21 -5.45 0.98 -2.43
N PHE A 22 -5.74 -0.23 -1.93
CA PHE A 22 -5.73 -0.54 -0.50
C PHE A 22 -4.86 -1.77 -0.23
N ASP A 23 -3.82 -1.60 0.57
CA ASP A 23 -2.87 -2.65 0.94
C ASP A 23 -3.00 -3.05 2.43
N THR A 24 -2.85 -4.34 2.70
CA THR A 24 -2.99 -4.92 4.05
C THR A 24 -2.15 -6.20 4.19
N SER A 25 -2.29 -6.96 5.28
CA SER A 25 -1.58 -8.22 5.50
C SER A 25 -2.24 -9.05 6.61
N PRO A 26 -2.19 -10.41 6.54
CA PRO A 26 -2.50 -11.26 7.69
C PRO A 26 -1.53 -11.06 8.88
N TYR A 27 -0.32 -10.55 8.66
CA TYR A 27 0.64 -10.26 9.72
C TYR A 27 0.23 -9.03 10.55
N TYR A 28 -0.30 -7.98 9.91
CA TYR A 28 -0.58 -6.70 10.57
C TYR A 28 -1.69 -6.85 11.62
N GLY A 29 -1.54 -6.21 12.78
CA GLY A 29 -2.58 -6.06 13.79
C GLY A 29 -3.32 -7.35 14.17
N MET A 30 -2.64 -8.49 14.21
CA MET A 30 -3.25 -9.81 14.44
C MET A 30 -4.42 -10.14 13.49
N THR A 31 -4.26 -9.88 12.19
CA THR A 31 -5.30 -9.99 11.13
C THR A 31 -6.47 -8.99 11.22
N LEU A 32 -6.46 -8.06 12.18
CA LEU A 32 -7.53 -7.07 12.33
C LEU A 32 -7.67 -6.12 11.12
N PRO A 33 -6.59 -5.62 10.49
CA PRO A 33 -6.71 -4.69 9.36
C PRO A 33 -7.44 -5.28 8.15
N GLU A 34 -7.31 -6.58 7.86
CA GLU A 34 -8.10 -7.24 6.80
C GLU A 34 -9.60 -7.26 7.13
N LYS A 35 -9.97 -7.50 8.40
CA LYS A 35 -11.38 -7.49 8.86
C LYS A 35 -11.97 -6.07 8.87
N VAL A 36 -11.14 -5.06 9.12
CA VAL A 36 -11.50 -3.64 9.09
C VAL A 36 -11.70 -3.19 7.65
N LEU A 37 -10.72 -3.42 6.77
CA LEU A 37 -10.80 -3.08 5.35
C LEU A 37 -12.00 -3.75 4.68
N GLY A 38 -12.23 -5.05 4.93
CA GLY A 38 -13.39 -5.76 4.39
C GLY A 38 -14.74 -5.24 4.87
N LYS A 39 -14.84 -4.76 6.11
CA LYS A 39 -16.04 -4.06 6.59
C LYS A 39 -16.19 -2.69 5.94
N ALA A 40 -15.10 -1.94 5.77
CA ALA A 40 -15.12 -0.61 5.20
C ALA A 40 -15.51 -0.62 3.71
N LEU A 41 -14.89 -1.47 2.90
CA LEU A 41 -15.24 -1.65 1.47
C LEU A 41 -16.70 -2.08 1.28
N LYS A 42 -17.23 -2.89 2.19
CA LYS A 42 -18.65 -3.30 2.19
C LYS A 42 -19.63 -2.19 2.61
N VAL A 43 -19.20 -1.26 3.46
CA VAL A 43 -19.98 -0.07 3.85
C VAL A 43 -19.89 1.03 2.79
N LEU A 44 -18.77 1.10 2.07
CA LEU A 44 -18.53 2.04 0.96
C LEU A 44 -19.47 1.79 -0.23
N GLY A 45 -19.89 0.55 -0.48
CA GLY A 45 -20.85 0.20 -1.53
C GLY A 45 -20.33 0.28 -2.97
N ALA A 46 -19.10 0.76 -3.19
CA ALA A 46 -18.44 0.80 -4.49
C ALA A 46 -18.33 -0.59 -5.14
N SER A 47 -18.34 -0.64 -6.47
CA SER A 47 -18.28 -1.89 -7.21
C SER A 47 -16.89 -2.52 -7.08
N ARG A 48 -16.80 -3.85 -7.13
CA ARG A 48 -15.53 -4.57 -6.89
C ARG A 48 -14.42 -4.18 -7.88
N GLN A 49 -14.76 -3.77 -9.10
CA GLN A 49 -13.80 -3.30 -10.11
C GLN A 49 -13.31 -1.86 -9.90
N ASP A 50 -13.95 -1.07 -9.02
CA ASP A 50 -13.62 0.35 -8.82
C ASP A 50 -12.38 0.52 -7.94
N TYR A 51 -12.03 -0.51 -7.14
CA TYR A 51 -10.90 -0.53 -6.22
C TYR A 51 -10.00 -1.77 -6.38
N ILE A 52 -8.75 -1.62 -5.96
CA ILE A 52 -7.66 -2.59 -6.05
C ILE A 52 -7.24 -2.97 -4.63
N VAL A 53 -7.34 -4.25 -4.28
CA VAL A 53 -6.95 -4.78 -2.96
C VAL A 53 -5.67 -5.59 -3.06
N SER A 54 -4.69 -5.24 -2.23
CA SER A 54 -3.46 -6.00 -2.00
C SER A 54 -3.47 -6.66 -0.61
N THR A 55 -3.13 -7.94 -0.53
CA THR A 55 -2.73 -8.58 0.73
C THR A 55 -1.51 -9.48 0.51
N LYS A 56 -1.06 -10.18 1.54
CA LYS A 56 0.26 -10.79 1.61
C LYS A 56 0.26 -12.22 2.15
N CYS A 57 1.32 -12.96 1.85
CA CYS A 57 1.58 -14.33 2.35
C CYS A 57 3.05 -14.48 2.75
N GLY A 58 3.44 -15.65 3.26
CA GLY A 58 4.80 -15.93 3.77
C GLY A 58 4.99 -15.51 5.22
N ARG A 59 4.83 -14.22 5.54
CA ARG A 59 4.96 -13.68 6.92
C ARG A 59 3.65 -13.70 7.70
N TYR A 60 3.70 -14.21 8.94
CA TYR A 60 2.56 -14.35 9.85
C TYR A 60 2.93 -14.01 11.30
N ILE A 61 1.94 -14.05 12.21
CA ILE A 61 2.16 -13.85 13.65
C ILE A 61 3.10 -14.93 14.20
N GLU A 62 3.00 -16.16 13.69
CA GLU A 62 3.80 -17.31 14.15
C GLU A 62 5.22 -17.35 13.56
N GLY A 63 5.58 -16.41 12.68
CA GLY A 63 6.86 -16.40 11.95
C GLY A 63 6.67 -16.47 10.43
N PHE A 64 7.65 -17.06 9.74
CA PHE A 64 7.69 -17.16 8.27
C PHE A 64 7.42 -18.61 7.82
N ASP A 65 6.55 -18.77 6.83
CA ASP A 65 6.15 -20.05 6.23
C ASP A 65 5.66 -19.81 4.80
N PHE A 66 6.58 -19.94 3.84
CA PHE A 66 6.35 -19.70 2.41
C PHE A 66 5.85 -20.94 1.65
N SER A 67 5.50 -22.02 2.36
CA SER A 67 5.07 -23.29 1.76
C SER A 67 3.75 -23.17 0.99
N ALA A 68 3.60 -23.99 -0.05
CA ALA A 68 2.42 -24.03 -0.91
C ALA A 68 1.12 -24.28 -0.12
N GLU A 69 1.17 -25.16 0.88
CA GLU A 69 0.04 -25.43 1.77
C GLU A 69 -0.34 -24.20 2.59
N ARG A 70 0.64 -23.57 3.26
CA ARG A 70 0.39 -22.40 4.11
C ARG A 70 -0.14 -21.23 3.30
N VAL A 71 0.46 -20.95 2.15
CA VAL A 71 0.06 -19.87 1.23
C VAL A 71 -1.36 -20.07 0.73
N THR A 72 -1.69 -21.27 0.26
CA THR A 72 -3.06 -21.62 -0.20
C THR A 72 -4.08 -21.49 0.93
N ARG A 73 -3.76 -22.00 2.12
CA ARG A 73 -4.60 -21.87 3.33
C ARG A 73 -4.68 -20.43 3.85
N SER A 74 -3.69 -19.60 3.56
CA SER A 74 -3.64 -18.20 4.01
C SER A 74 -4.58 -17.33 3.18
N ILE A 75 -4.52 -17.42 1.85
CA ILE A 75 -5.35 -16.57 0.98
C ILE A 75 -6.84 -16.80 1.26
N ASP A 76 -7.28 -18.05 1.46
CA ASP A 76 -8.69 -18.35 1.77
C ASP A 76 -9.14 -17.72 3.10
N LYS A 77 -8.25 -17.66 4.10
CA LYS A 77 -8.51 -16.98 5.37
C LYS A 77 -8.48 -15.45 5.23
N SER A 78 -7.66 -14.90 4.33
CA SER A 78 -7.61 -13.46 4.03
C SER A 78 -8.86 -13.01 3.28
N LEU A 79 -9.27 -13.73 2.23
CA LEU A 79 -10.51 -13.53 1.49
C LEU A 79 -11.73 -13.53 2.41
N ALA A 80 -11.82 -14.52 3.32
CA ALA A 80 -12.89 -14.59 4.32
C ALA A 80 -12.90 -13.41 5.32
N ARG A 81 -11.73 -12.82 5.66
CA ARG A 81 -11.65 -11.61 6.50
C ARG A 81 -12.02 -10.34 5.73
N LEU A 82 -11.57 -10.25 4.48
CA LEU A 82 -11.85 -9.14 3.56
C LEU A 82 -13.30 -9.15 3.05
N GLN A 83 -14.03 -10.28 3.15
CA GLN A 83 -15.34 -10.49 2.53
C GLN A 83 -15.30 -10.31 1.00
N LEU A 84 -14.26 -10.84 0.36
CA LEU A 84 -14.03 -10.77 -1.09
C LEU A 84 -13.80 -12.17 -1.66
N ASP A 85 -14.23 -12.42 -2.90
CA ASP A 85 -13.94 -13.67 -3.62
C ASP A 85 -12.51 -13.70 -4.21
N TYR A 86 -11.93 -12.53 -4.47
CA TYR A 86 -10.56 -12.36 -4.95
C TYR A 86 -9.90 -11.08 -4.43
N VAL A 87 -8.56 -11.09 -4.33
CA VAL A 87 -7.72 -9.88 -4.21
C VAL A 87 -7.06 -9.56 -5.55
N ASP A 88 -6.74 -8.30 -5.80
CA ASP A 88 -6.07 -7.93 -7.04
C ASP A 88 -4.60 -8.35 -6.99
N ILE A 89 -3.92 -8.10 -5.87
CA ILE A 89 -2.51 -8.47 -5.68
C ILE A 89 -2.36 -9.38 -4.46
N LEU A 90 -1.64 -10.49 -4.61
CA LEU A 90 -1.09 -11.26 -3.49
C LEU A 90 0.44 -11.19 -3.54
N GLN A 91 1.06 -10.76 -2.44
CA GLN A 91 2.49 -10.52 -2.37
C GLN A 91 3.21 -11.47 -1.40
N CYS A 92 4.38 -12.00 -1.76
CA CYS A 92 5.28 -12.67 -0.82
C CYS A 92 5.92 -11.61 0.10
N HIS A 93 5.69 -11.70 1.41
CA HIS A 93 6.05 -10.67 2.40
C HIS A 93 7.44 -10.89 2.98
N ASP A 94 8.36 -9.97 2.72
CA ASP A 94 9.71 -9.89 3.29
C ASP A 94 10.50 -11.20 3.05
N ILE A 95 10.69 -11.53 1.77
CA ILE A 95 11.26 -12.80 1.30
C ILE A 95 12.72 -13.02 1.75
N GLU A 96 13.43 -11.97 2.14
CA GLU A 96 14.78 -12.05 2.72
C GLU A 96 14.84 -12.79 4.07
N PHE A 97 13.70 -12.98 4.75
CA PHE A 97 13.58 -13.80 5.96
C PHE A 97 13.14 -15.24 5.68
N GLY A 98 12.86 -15.57 4.41
CA GLY A 98 12.50 -16.90 3.94
C GLY A 98 13.67 -17.65 3.32
N SER A 99 13.35 -18.48 2.33
CA SER A 99 14.34 -19.06 1.41
C SER A 99 13.97 -18.59 0.01
N LEU A 100 14.81 -17.76 -0.60
CA LEU A 100 14.55 -17.24 -1.95
C LEU A 100 14.43 -18.36 -3.00
N ASP A 101 15.10 -19.50 -2.78
CA ASP A 101 14.92 -20.69 -3.62
C ASP A 101 13.57 -21.38 -3.38
N GLN A 102 12.99 -21.32 -2.17
CA GLN A 102 11.60 -21.75 -1.94
C GLN A 102 10.62 -20.78 -2.62
N ASP A 103 10.84 -19.47 -2.53
CA ASP A 103 9.98 -18.48 -3.18
C ASP A 103 9.92 -18.69 -4.70
N VAL A 104 11.09 -18.90 -5.35
CA VAL A 104 11.21 -19.19 -6.78
C VAL A 104 10.57 -20.52 -7.17
N ASN A 105 10.80 -21.60 -6.41
CA ASN A 105 10.48 -22.96 -6.86
C ASN A 105 9.15 -23.54 -6.31
N GLU A 106 8.58 -22.96 -5.25
CA GLU A 106 7.36 -23.44 -4.60
C GLU A 106 6.30 -22.33 -4.47
N THR A 107 6.66 -21.19 -3.87
CA THR A 107 5.71 -20.14 -3.47
C THR A 107 5.12 -19.42 -4.68
N ILE A 108 5.97 -18.89 -5.56
CA ILE A 108 5.54 -18.17 -6.77
C ILE A 108 4.81 -19.12 -7.76
N PRO A 109 5.26 -20.38 -8.00
CA PRO A 109 4.47 -21.39 -8.71
C PRO A 109 3.12 -21.71 -8.07
N THR A 110 2.96 -21.52 -6.76
CA THR A 110 1.66 -21.64 -6.07
C THR A 110 0.79 -20.41 -6.30
N LEU A 111 1.37 -19.20 -6.26
CA LEU A 111 0.66 -17.96 -6.62
C LEU A 111 0.16 -17.99 -8.08
N ARG A 112 0.92 -18.58 -9.02
CA ARG A 112 0.44 -18.85 -10.39
C ARG A 112 -0.85 -19.68 -10.42
N LYS A 113 -0.90 -20.78 -9.67
CA LYS A 113 -2.12 -21.62 -9.56
C LYS A 113 -3.28 -20.85 -8.93
N LEU A 114 -3.02 -19.98 -7.94
CA LEU A 114 -4.03 -19.10 -7.33
C LEU A 114 -4.57 -18.05 -8.31
N LYS A 115 -3.73 -17.58 -9.25
CA LYS A 115 -4.10 -16.69 -10.36
C LYS A 115 -4.91 -17.41 -11.42
N GLU A 116 -4.53 -18.65 -11.75
CA GLU A 116 -5.25 -19.53 -12.68
C GLU A 116 -6.67 -19.89 -12.19
N VAL A 117 -6.88 -20.08 -10.87
CA VAL A 117 -8.23 -20.28 -10.28
C VAL A 117 -8.93 -18.97 -9.86
N GLY A 118 -8.40 -17.81 -10.26
CA GLY A 118 -9.07 -16.51 -10.10
C GLY A 118 -9.10 -15.92 -8.67
N LYS A 119 -8.43 -16.52 -7.69
CA LYS A 119 -8.36 -15.99 -6.30
C LYS A 119 -7.48 -14.73 -6.19
N ILE A 120 -6.54 -14.55 -7.12
CA ILE A 120 -5.67 -13.37 -7.24
C ILE A 120 -5.60 -12.93 -8.71
N ARG A 121 -5.31 -11.64 -8.99
CA ARG A 121 -5.08 -11.17 -10.38
C ARG A 121 -3.59 -10.98 -10.71
N PHE A 122 -2.79 -10.59 -9.73
CA PHE A 122 -1.39 -10.21 -9.86
C PHE A 122 -0.54 -10.80 -8.72
N ILE A 123 0.70 -11.13 -9.05
CA ILE A 123 1.71 -11.75 -8.20
C ILE A 123 2.74 -10.70 -7.83
N GLY A 124 2.92 -10.44 -6.53
CA GLY A 124 3.92 -9.50 -6.03
C GLY A 124 5.00 -10.16 -5.18
N VAL A 125 6.14 -9.50 -5.05
CA VAL A 125 7.19 -9.85 -4.08
C VAL A 125 7.65 -8.60 -3.32
N ILE A 126 7.95 -8.79 -2.04
CA ILE A 126 8.35 -7.72 -1.11
C ILE A 126 9.66 -8.10 -0.45
N GLY A 127 10.56 -7.14 -0.33
CA GLY A 127 11.70 -7.23 0.58
C GLY A 127 12.39 -5.89 0.78
N LEU A 128 13.24 -5.82 1.79
CA LEU A 128 14.14 -4.69 2.01
C LEU A 128 15.34 -4.73 1.04
N PRO A 129 16.20 -5.76 0.98
CA PRO A 129 17.44 -5.70 0.19
C PRO A 129 17.12 -5.77 -1.31
N LEU A 130 17.51 -4.76 -2.08
CA LEU A 130 17.11 -4.60 -3.49
C LEU A 130 17.55 -5.78 -4.38
N GLU A 131 18.61 -6.49 -3.98
CA GLU A 131 19.12 -7.70 -4.64
C GLU A 131 18.15 -8.90 -4.59
N VAL A 132 17.16 -8.95 -3.69
CA VAL A 132 16.17 -10.05 -3.70
C VAL A 132 15.28 -9.98 -4.93
N PHE A 133 15.02 -8.76 -5.44
CA PHE A 133 14.24 -8.56 -6.66
C PHE A 133 14.99 -9.09 -7.88
N THR A 134 16.29 -8.84 -8.01
CA THR A 134 17.09 -9.41 -9.12
C THR A 134 17.22 -10.93 -8.98
N PHE A 135 17.46 -11.43 -7.76
CA PHE A 135 17.56 -12.87 -7.51
C PHE A 135 16.32 -13.63 -8.00
N VAL A 136 15.11 -13.15 -7.66
CA VAL A 136 13.85 -13.77 -8.06
C VAL A 136 13.54 -13.54 -9.53
N LEU A 137 13.62 -12.29 -10.02
CA LEU A 137 13.21 -11.93 -11.38
C LEU A 137 14.13 -12.49 -12.48
N ASP A 138 15.34 -12.93 -12.15
CA ASP A 138 16.23 -13.70 -13.05
C ASP A 138 15.99 -15.22 -13.02
N ARG A 139 15.24 -15.75 -12.04
CA ARG A 139 15.01 -17.20 -11.86
C ARG A 139 13.59 -17.66 -12.17
N VAL A 140 12.58 -16.79 -12.05
CA VAL A 140 11.21 -17.09 -12.48
C VAL A 140 11.02 -16.86 -13.98
N PRO A 141 10.09 -17.57 -14.66
CA PRO A 141 9.80 -17.29 -16.07
C PRO A 141 9.32 -15.84 -16.28
N PRO A 142 9.71 -15.16 -17.38
CA PRO A 142 9.27 -13.79 -17.66
C PRO A 142 7.75 -13.59 -17.56
N GLY A 143 7.31 -12.46 -16.98
CA GLY A 143 5.90 -12.17 -16.73
C GLY A 143 5.24 -13.02 -15.63
N THR A 144 6.00 -13.76 -14.82
CA THR A 144 5.45 -14.53 -13.68
C THR A 144 5.17 -13.66 -12.46
N VAL A 145 6.04 -12.68 -12.17
CA VAL A 145 5.83 -11.67 -11.13
C VAL A 145 5.38 -10.40 -11.85
N ASP A 146 4.25 -9.84 -11.43
CA ASP A 146 3.65 -8.66 -12.05
C ASP A 146 4.14 -7.35 -11.40
N VAL A 147 4.54 -7.40 -10.12
CA VAL A 147 4.89 -6.21 -9.32
C VAL A 147 5.97 -6.50 -8.26
N ILE A 148 6.83 -5.52 -7.97
CA ILE A 148 7.63 -5.50 -6.72
C ILE A 148 7.13 -4.42 -5.78
N LEU A 149 7.28 -4.65 -4.48
CA LEU A 149 7.11 -3.62 -3.45
C LEU A 149 8.42 -3.48 -2.67
N SER A 150 9.11 -2.36 -2.87
CA SER A 150 10.25 -1.95 -2.06
C SER A 150 9.79 -0.94 -1.00
N TYR A 151 10.38 -0.97 0.18
CA TYR A 151 10.12 -0.01 1.23
C TYR A 151 11.38 0.75 1.66
N CYS A 152 11.21 2.02 2.03
CA CYS A 152 12.27 2.99 2.37
C CYS A 152 13.21 3.44 1.21
N HIS A 153 13.54 2.59 0.23
CA HIS A 153 14.52 2.88 -0.85
C HIS A 153 14.06 3.84 -1.97
N TYR A 154 12.92 4.51 -1.80
CA TYR A 154 12.42 5.54 -2.72
C TYR A 154 11.83 6.70 -1.91
N SER A 155 12.71 7.40 -1.21
CA SER A 155 12.42 8.49 -0.28
C SER A 155 13.53 9.55 -0.34
N ILE A 156 13.31 10.74 0.23
CA ILE A 156 14.30 11.85 0.15
C ILE A 156 15.63 11.56 0.87
N ASN A 157 15.69 10.51 1.70
CA ASN A 157 16.90 10.08 2.39
C ASN A 157 17.55 8.83 1.76
N ASP A 158 16.88 8.19 0.79
CA ASP A 158 17.33 6.96 0.15
C ASP A 158 16.62 6.79 -1.20
N SER A 159 17.37 6.93 -2.28
CA SER A 159 16.91 6.81 -3.67
C SER A 159 17.49 5.57 -4.36
N THR A 160 17.99 4.58 -3.61
CA THR A 160 18.71 3.41 -4.19
C THR A 160 17.85 2.55 -5.12
N LEU A 161 16.52 2.64 -5.05
CA LEU A 161 15.63 2.01 -6.03
C LEU A 161 15.77 2.60 -7.44
N GLU A 162 16.23 3.86 -7.59
CA GLU A 162 16.40 4.53 -8.90
C GLU A 162 17.36 3.78 -9.82
N ASP A 163 18.46 3.25 -9.28
CA ASP A 163 19.45 2.46 -10.02
C ASP A 163 18.86 1.15 -10.58
N LEU A 164 17.79 0.63 -9.95
CA LEU A 164 17.12 -0.62 -10.34
C LEU A 164 15.95 -0.41 -11.31
N LEU A 165 15.45 0.83 -11.50
CA LEU A 165 14.32 1.13 -12.39
C LEU A 165 14.53 0.65 -13.85
N PRO A 166 15.72 0.77 -14.48
CA PRO A 166 15.94 0.27 -15.84
C PRO A 166 15.81 -1.25 -15.93
N TYR A 167 16.27 -1.98 -14.90
CA TYR A 167 16.14 -3.43 -14.81
C TYR A 167 14.69 -3.85 -14.63
N LEU A 168 13.96 -3.28 -13.67
CA LEU A 168 12.54 -3.61 -13.42
C LEU A 168 11.68 -3.32 -14.66
N LYS A 169 11.95 -2.20 -15.35
CA LYS A 169 11.30 -1.88 -16.63
C LYS A 169 11.63 -2.90 -17.72
N SER A 170 12.88 -3.36 -17.83
CA SER A 170 13.26 -4.42 -18.79
C SER A 170 12.58 -5.77 -18.54
N LYS A 171 12.15 -6.03 -17.29
CA LYS A 171 11.39 -7.22 -16.90
C LYS A 171 9.87 -7.07 -17.11
N GLY A 172 9.39 -5.86 -17.40
CA GLY A 172 7.96 -5.56 -17.51
C GLY A 172 7.22 -5.57 -16.17
N VAL A 173 7.91 -5.25 -15.07
CA VAL A 173 7.41 -5.40 -13.70
C VAL A 173 7.01 -4.04 -13.12
N GLY A 174 5.78 -3.96 -12.59
CA GLY A 174 5.28 -2.76 -11.90
C GLY A 174 5.98 -2.51 -10.56
N ILE A 175 5.89 -1.29 -10.04
CA ILE A 175 6.56 -0.88 -8.80
C ILE A 175 5.55 -0.26 -7.82
N ILE A 176 5.61 -0.71 -6.56
CA ILE A 176 4.99 -0.06 -5.41
C ILE A 176 6.09 0.38 -4.45
N THR A 177 5.97 1.58 -3.89
CA THR A 177 6.92 2.15 -2.93
C THR A 177 6.25 2.37 -1.58
N ALA A 178 6.70 1.67 -0.53
CA ALA A 178 6.17 1.80 0.82
C ALA A 178 7.17 2.47 1.78
N SER A 179 6.72 2.79 3.00
CA SER A 179 7.46 3.62 3.97
C SER A 179 8.07 4.90 3.35
N PRO A 180 7.28 5.70 2.61
CA PRO A 180 7.75 6.90 1.89
C PRO A 180 8.30 8.00 2.80
N LEU A 181 7.87 8.01 4.07
CA LEU A 181 8.34 8.89 5.13
C LEU A 181 9.42 8.21 6.02
N ALA A 182 10.11 7.20 5.48
CA ALA A 182 11.09 6.33 6.14
C ALA A 182 10.62 5.85 7.53
N MET A 183 9.50 5.12 7.56
CA MET A 183 8.86 4.58 8.78
C MET A 183 8.55 5.64 9.86
N GLY A 184 8.42 6.91 9.47
CA GLY A 184 8.13 8.03 10.36
C GLY A 184 9.31 8.99 10.60
N LEU A 185 10.55 8.59 10.24
CA LEU A 185 11.76 9.41 10.42
C LEU A 185 11.65 10.79 9.76
N LEU A 186 11.00 10.88 8.59
CA LEU A 186 10.85 12.14 7.84
C LEU A 186 9.71 13.02 8.36
N THR A 187 8.93 12.60 9.37
CA THR A 187 7.81 13.41 9.89
C THR A 187 8.26 14.62 10.73
N GLY A 188 9.52 14.66 11.16
CA GLY A 188 10.03 15.66 12.10
C GLY A 188 9.59 15.45 13.55
N VAL A 189 8.86 14.37 13.85
CA VAL A 189 8.64 13.84 15.20
C VAL A 189 9.78 12.89 15.54
N VAL A 190 10.15 12.75 16.82
CA VAL A 190 11.10 11.70 17.24
C VAL A 190 10.48 10.33 16.93
N PRO A 191 11.08 9.49 16.07
CA PRO A 191 10.55 8.16 15.80
C PRO A 191 10.79 7.24 17.00
N PRO A 192 9.92 6.23 17.22
CA PRO A 192 9.95 5.40 18.42
C PRO A 192 11.23 4.57 18.58
N ASP A 193 11.46 4.04 19.79
CA ASP A 193 12.69 3.32 20.15
C ASP A 193 13.01 2.14 19.22
N TRP A 194 11.99 1.40 18.77
CA TRP A 194 12.14 0.28 17.83
C TRP A 194 12.57 0.69 16.42
N HIS A 195 12.49 1.98 16.05
CA HIS A 195 12.84 2.46 14.71
C HIS A 195 14.33 2.21 14.41
N PRO A 196 14.70 1.66 13.23
CA PRO A 196 16.05 1.15 12.98
C PRO A 196 17.14 2.21 12.75
N ALA A 197 16.79 3.48 12.52
CA ALA A 197 17.78 4.53 12.38
C ALA A 197 18.54 4.77 13.71
N SER A 198 19.83 5.13 13.63
CA SER A 198 20.64 5.38 14.83
C SER A 198 20.13 6.58 15.65
N SER A 199 20.48 6.64 16.93
CA SER A 199 20.08 7.74 17.83
C SER A 199 20.42 9.12 17.28
N GLU A 200 21.56 9.25 16.62
CA GLU A 200 22.04 10.49 15.99
C GLU A 200 21.12 10.89 14.82
N LEU A 201 20.69 9.93 14.00
CA LEU A 201 19.73 10.16 12.91
C LEU A 201 18.34 10.51 13.45
N LYS A 202 17.83 9.78 14.46
CA LYS A 202 16.55 10.10 15.13
C LYS A 202 16.57 11.55 15.66
N VAL A 203 17.64 11.93 16.35
CA VAL A 203 17.84 13.27 16.90
C VAL A 203 17.94 14.32 15.78
N PHE A 204 18.75 14.08 14.74
CA PHE A 204 18.96 15.00 13.61
C PHE A 204 17.65 15.37 12.90
N TYR A 205 16.86 14.37 12.51
CA TYR A 205 15.55 14.60 11.89
C TYR A 205 14.52 15.21 12.87
N SER A 206 14.71 15.04 14.19
CA SER A 206 13.87 15.67 15.22
C SER A 206 14.35 17.06 15.72
N LEU A 207 15.44 17.62 15.21
CA LEU A 207 15.96 18.93 15.63
C LEU A 207 16.10 19.94 14.48
N ASP A 208 16.30 19.48 13.25
CA ASP A 208 16.45 20.36 12.09
C ASP A 208 15.11 21.02 11.71
N ASN A 209 14.85 22.21 12.27
CA ASN A 209 13.61 22.96 12.04
C ASN A 209 13.47 23.46 10.58
N GLU A 210 14.56 23.69 9.85
CA GLU A 210 14.49 24.05 8.43
C GLU A 210 14.11 22.84 7.58
N LYS A 211 14.66 21.65 7.88
CA LYS A 211 14.18 20.40 7.26
C LYS A 211 12.78 20.03 7.69
N ARG A 212 12.34 20.29 8.94
CA ARG A 212 10.91 20.18 9.31
C ARG A 212 10.06 21.04 8.39
N ALA A 213 10.38 22.32 8.26
CA ALA A 213 9.63 23.25 7.42
C ALA A 213 9.66 22.85 5.94
N ARG A 214 10.81 22.41 5.43
CA ARG A 214 10.96 21.93 4.05
C ARG A 214 10.20 20.62 3.81
N MET A 215 10.30 19.64 4.70
CA MET A 215 9.59 18.37 4.56
C MET A 215 8.08 18.54 4.68
N ALA A 216 7.61 19.32 5.67
CA ALA A 216 6.21 19.68 5.79
C ALA A 216 5.71 20.44 4.55
N LYS A 217 6.55 21.29 3.95
CA LYS A 217 6.23 21.98 2.68
C LYS A 217 6.18 21.03 1.48
N GLU A 218 7.08 20.05 1.36
CA GLU A 218 7.01 19.05 0.28
C GLU A 218 5.85 18.06 0.49
N VAL A 219 5.55 17.64 1.73
CA VAL A 219 4.37 16.82 2.07
C VAL A 219 3.07 17.59 1.84
N ALA A 220 3.02 18.89 2.17
CA ALA A 220 1.86 19.75 1.92
C ALA A 220 1.67 20.04 0.41
N LYS A 221 2.76 20.31 -0.34
CA LYS A 221 2.75 20.36 -1.80
C LYS A 221 2.23 19.06 -2.40
N PHE A 222 2.76 17.92 -1.96
CA PHE A 222 2.35 16.61 -2.43
C PHE A 222 0.84 16.37 -2.16
N SER A 223 0.40 16.65 -0.93
CA SER A 223 -1.01 16.53 -0.53
C SER A 223 -1.92 17.48 -1.33
N SER A 224 -1.45 18.69 -1.64
CA SER A 224 -2.16 19.67 -2.48
C SER A 224 -2.22 19.21 -3.94
N TYR A 225 -1.13 18.67 -4.48
CA TYR A 225 -1.07 18.11 -5.83
C TYR A 225 -2.01 16.91 -5.99
N VAL A 226 -2.06 16.00 -5.00
CA VAL A 226 -3.05 14.92 -4.98
C VAL A 226 -4.47 15.47 -4.92
N ARG A 227 -4.77 16.43 -4.03
CA ARG A 227 -6.10 17.07 -4.01
C ARG A 227 -6.45 17.68 -5.37
N GLN A 228 -5.51 18.32 -6.06
CA GLN A 228 -5.75 18.88 -7.41
C GLN A 228 -6.03 17.79 -8.45
N LEU A 229 -5.23 16.73 -8.53
CA LEU A 229 -5.46 15.61 -9.45
C LEU A 229 -6.81 14.91 -9.17
N VAL A 230 -7.17 14.77 -7.90
CA VAL A 230 -8.41 14.14 -7.45
C VAL A 230 -9.62 15.00 -7.81
N MET A 231 -9.57 16.31 -7.55
CA MET A 231 -10.65 17.23 -7.92
C MET A 231 -10.80 17.33 -9.45
N GLN A 232 -9.71 17.39 -10.21
CA GLN A 232 -9.75 17.33 -11.69
C GLN A 232 -10.39 16.03 -12.21
N LYS A 233 -10.07 14.89 -11.58
CA LYS A 233 -10.67 13.59 -11.93
C LYS A 233 -12.15 13.54 -11.53
N ALA A 234 -12.55 14.13 -10.41
CA ALA A 234 -13.94 14.23 -9.98
C ALA A 234 -14.76 15.15 -10.89
N GLU A 235 -14.22 16.31 -11.29
CA GLU A 235 -14.82 17.22 -12.27
C GLU A 235 -14.96 16.53 -13.63
N LEU A 236 -13.94 15.80 -14.10
CA LEU A 236 -14.02 15.03 -15.35
C LEU A 236 -15.08 13.91 -15.27
N ILE A 237 -15.18 13.19 -14.15
CA ILE A 237 -16.23 12.17 -13.94
C ILE A 237 -17.62 12.84 -13.91
N HIS A 238 -17.75 14.01 -13.30
CA HIS A 238 -19.01 14.77 -13.28
C HIS A 238 -19.39 15.29 -14.68
N GLN A 239 -18.42 15.75 -15.49
CA GLN A 239 -18.63 16.11 -16.89
C GLN A 239 -19.03 14.90 -17.74
N LEU A 240 -18.38 13.75 -17.58
CA LEU A 240 -18.73 12.52 -18.30
C LEU A 240 -20.10 11.95 -17.87
N LYS A 241 -20.47 12.04 -16.58
CA LYS A 241 -21.83 11.71 -16.11
C LYS A 241 -22.88 12.66 -16.70
N SER A 242 -22.65 13.98 -16.68
CA SER A 242 -23.60 14.97 -17.23
C SER A 242 -23.70 14.97 -18.76
N GLN A 243 -22.70 14.44 -19.46
CA GLN A 243 -22.74 14.16 -20.90
C GLN A 243 -23.38 12.79 -21.24
N GLY A 244 -23.80 12.00 -20.24
CA GLY A 244 -24.39 10.67 -20.44
C GLY A 244 -23.39 9.59 -20.88
N CYS A 245 -22.08 9.85 -20.78
CA CYS A 245 -21.02 8.93 -21.17
C CYS A 245 -20.73 7.84 -20.12
N LEU A 246 -21.33 7.93 -18.93
CA LEU A 246 -21.20 6.98 -17.84
C LEU A 246 -22.59 6.63 -17.29
N GLY A 247 -22.79 5.36 -16.93
CA GLY A 247 -24.02 4.88 -16.28
C GLY A 247 -24.27 5.58 -14.94
N ILE A 248 -25.54 5.76 -14.60
CA ILE A 248 -25.99 6.48 -13.41
C ILE A 248 -26.34 5.50 -12.30
N GLU A 249 -25.71 5.68 -11.15
CA GLU A 249 -26.29 5.45 -9.81
C GLU A 249 -25.57 6.40 -8.82
N GLU A 250 -26.11 6.51 -7.59
CA GLU A 250 -26.42 7.82 -6.98
C GLU A 250 -25.45 8.38 -5.92
N ASP A 251 -25.68 9.67 -5.62
CA ASP A 251 -25.34 10.49 -4.44
C ASP A 251 -23.93 10.47 -3.79
N ILE A 252 -23.27 11.63 -3.87
CA ILE A 252 -22.19 12.08 -2.97
C ILE A 252 -22.48 13.53 -2.56
N TYR A 253 -22.61 13.79 -1.26
CA TYR A 253 -22.68 15.15 -0.71
C TYR A 253 -21.34 15.52 -0.04
N VAL A 254 -20.85 16.74 -0.30
CA VAL A 254 -19.62 17.27 0.32
C VAL A 254 -19.97 18.54 1.10
N SER A 255 -19.78 18.50 2.43
CA SER A 255 -19.94 19.64 3.34
C SER A 255 -18.62 20.40 3.53
N LYS A 256 -18.70 21.72 3.75
CA LYS A 256 -17.54 22.58 3.96
C LYS A 256 -17.01 22.56 5.40
N GLU A 257 -15.79 23.10 5.51
CA GLU A 257 -15.08 23.69 6.66
C GLU A 257 -15.99 24.26 7.79
N GLU A 258 -15.56 24.34 9.05
CA GLU A 258 -14.21 24.72 9.54
C GLU A 258 -13.87 24.08 10.92
N ASP A 259 -12.85 24.59 11.65
CA ASP A 259 -12.43 24.19 13.01
C ASP A 259 -12.06 22.71 13.28
N PHE A 260 -10.80 22.34 12.99
CA PHE A 260 -10.23 21.03 13.35
C PHE A 260 -8.93 21.14 14.19
N ASN A 261 -8.87 20.44 15.33
CA ASN A 261 -7.66 20.35 16.16
C ASN A 261 -6.82 19.13 15.76
N TRP A 262 -5.80 19.36 14.93
CA TRP A 262 -4.96 18.35 14.29
C TRP A 262 -4.16 17.46 15.25
N SER A 263 -4.01 17.84 16.52
CA SER A 263 -3.16 17.17 17.51
C SER A 263 -3.48 15.68 17.73
N PHE A 264 -4.75 15.28 17.56
CA PHE A 264 -5.20 13.89 17.77
C PHE A 264 -5.11 13.00 16.52
N LEU A 265 -5.00 13.56 15.32
CA LEU A 265 -5.08 12.78 14.07
C LEU A 265 -3.82 11.93 13.82
N ILE A 266 -2.69 12.35 14.39
CA ILE A 266 -1.37 11.72 14.23
C ILE A 266 -1.35 10.25 14.68
N VAL A 267 -2.12 9.88 15.72
CA VAL A 267 -2.09 8.52 16.29
C VAL A 267 -2.80 7.50 15.38
N LEU A 268 -3.87 7.89 14.67
CA LEU A 268 -4.53 7.02 13.69
C LEU A 268 -3.72 6.90 12.40
N TYR A 269 -3.05 7.97 11.98
CA TYR A 269 -2.11 7.95 10.83
C TYR A 269 -0.84 7.12 11.08
N LEU A 270 -0.57 6.70 12.32
CA LEU A 270 0.50 5.76 12.66
C LEU A 270 0.08 4.29 12.56
N ASN A 271 -1.15 3.96 12.14
CA ASN A 271 -1.54 2.58 11.80
C ASN A 271 -2.57 2.41 10.66
N ILE A 272 -3.01 3.50 10.02
CA ILE A 272 -3.75 3.51 8.73
C ILE A 272 -3.30 4.74 7.90
N LEU A 273 -3.41 4.62 6.57
CA LEU A 273 -3.10 5.59 5.50
C LEU A 273 -3.45 7.08 5.82
N VAL A 274 -2.81 8.10 5.21
CA VAL A 274 -2.47 8.23 3.78
C VAL A 274 -1.21 9.10 3.50
N GLY A 275 -0.43 8.73 2.48
CA GLY A 275 0.41 9.66 1.69
C GLY A 275 1.82 9.13 1.39
N PRO A 276 2.28 9.08 0.11
CA PRO A 276 1.72 9.69 -1.09
C PRO A 276 0.76 8.79 -1.88
N LEU A 277 0.08 9.40 -2.86
CA LEU A 277 -0.57 8.70 -3.96
C LEU A 277 0.48 8.40 -5.05
N LEU A 278 1.13 7.24 -4.93
CA LEU A 278 1.80 6.54 -6.04
C LEU A 278 1.03 5.22 -6.19
N ILE A 279 0.03 5.14 -7.08
CA ILE A 279 0.22 4.94 -8.53
C ILE A 279 1.22 3.80 -8.76
N VAL A 280 0.72 2.61 -9.10
CA VAL A 280 1.56 1.64 -9.79
C VAL A 280 1.88 2.25 -11.16
N ILE A 281 3.11 2.72 -11.34
CA ILE A 281 3.60 3.10 -12.67
C ILE A 281 3.87 1.80 -13.42
N LEU A 282 2.83 1.30 -14.09
CA LEU A 282 3.00 0.38 -15.19
C LEU A 282 3.64 1.17 -16.35
N TYR A 283 4.73 0.62 -16.89
CA TYR A 283 5.39 1.10 -18.11
C TYR A 283 4.92 0.31 -19.34
#